data_AF-A0A653E1E6-F1
#
_entry.id   AF-A0A653E1E6-F1
#
_cell.length_a   1.000
_cell.length_b   1.000
_cell.length_c   1.000
_cell.angle_alpha   90.00
_cell.angle_beta   90.00
_cell.angle_gamma   90.00
#
_symmetry.space_group_name_H-M   'P 1'
#
loop_
_entity.id
_entity.type
_entity.pdbx_description
1 polymer ?
#
loop_
_entity_poly.entity_id
_entity_poly.type
_entity_poly.pdbx_seq_one_letter_code
_entity_poly.pdbx_strand_id
1 'polypeptide(L)'
;MAAFSVISELPYHLLSSDSSTHNVMPSLMLGLLIVWGAHHRGRDGFVLALAGVTVAVLIQERLMYGVFGALLPAALLLAIQRPGPVWLLPAALCVLANSRSRWVAEWEVQPYTLLIMFTAFAAPLLGLWLLRRVRHFRVWPVKRWGYWFYPGHLAALHLIRSLS
;
A
#
# COMPACT_ATOMS: atom_id res chain seq x y z
N MET A 1 -14.53 -3.77 2.33
CA MET A 1 -13.46 -3.20 1.48
C MET A 1 -14.02 -2.59 0.21
N ALA A 2 -14.73 -3.34 -0.64
CA ALA A 2 -15.30 -2.81 -1.89
C ALA A 2 -16.15 -1.53 -1.72
N ALA A 3 -17.13 -1.52 -0.80
CA ALA A 3 -17.95 -0.32 -0.54
C ALA A 3 -17.13 0.90 -0.09
N PHE A 4 -16.10 0.70 0.75
CA PHE A 4 -15.22 1.79 1.21
C PHE A 4 -14.30 2.31 0.12
N SER A 5 -13.88 1.43 -0.80
CA SER A 5 -13.11 1.82 -1.98
C SER A 5 -13.86 2.84 -2.82
N VAL A 6 -15.13 2.55 -3.11
CA VAL A 6 -16.02 3.41 -3.90
C VAL A 6 -16.31 4.73 -3.17
N ILE A 7 -16.64 4.67 -1.87
CA ILE A 7 -16.95 5.87 -1.08
C ILE A 7 -15.72 6.80 -0.98
N SER A 8 -14.51 6.25 -0.88
CA SER A 8 -13.28 7.03 -0.74
C SER A 8 -12.73 7.55 -2.07
N GLU A 9 -13.34 7.19 -3.20
CA GLU A 9 -12.89 7.58 -4.53
C GLU A 9 -13.27 9.02 -4.85
N LEU A 10 -14.47 9.43 -4.45
CA LEU A 10 -15.00 10.78 -4.63
C LEU A 10 -14.13 11.86 -3.93
N PRO A 11 -13.79 11.75 -2.62
CA PRO A 11 -12.90 12.72 -1.97
C PRO A 11 -11.45 12.69 -2.51
N TYR A 12 -10.98 11.54 -3.00
CA TYR A 12 -9.66 11.43 -3.60
C TYR A 12 -9.55 12.21 -4.92
N HIS A 13 -10.54 12.06 -5.82
CA HIS A 13 -10.60 12.85 -7.05
C HIS A 13 -10.80 14.34 -6.81
N LEU A 14 -11.55 14.73 -5.77
CA LEU A 14 -11.70 16.14 -5.39
C LEU A 14 -10.39 16.77 -4.90
N LEU A 15 -9.52 15.99 -4.25
CA LEU A 15 -8.22 16.46 -3.77
C LEU A 15 -7.12 16.40 -4.85
N SER A 16 -7.22 15.41 -5.74
CA SER A 16 -6.24 15.07 -6.78
C SER A 16 -6.92 15.04 -8.16
N SER A 17 -7.49 16.16 -8.58
CA SER A 17 -8.31 16.30 -9.80
C SER A 17 -7.61 15.87 -11.10
N ASP A 18 -6.28 15.92 -11.16
CA ASP A 18 -5.48 15.48 -12.31
C ASP A 18 -4.94 14.04 -12.21
N SER A 19 -5.35 13.27 -11.19
CA SER A 19 -4.92 11.87 -11.03
C SER A 19 -5.74 10.95 -11.93
N SER A 20 -5.07 10.28 -12.87
CA SER A 20 -5.63 9.21 -13.71
C SER A 20 -5.71 7.85 -12.98
N THR A 21 -5.23 7.78 -11.73
CA THR A 21 -5.20 6.57 -10.91
C THR A 21 -6.33 6.57 -9.88
N HIS A 22 -6.84 5.39 -9.56
CA HIS A 22 -7.76 5.21 -8.45
C HIS A 22 -7.03 5.39 -7.11
N ASN A 23 -7.80 5.61 -6.04
CA ASN A 23 -7.27 5.70 -4.69
C ASN A 23 -6.47 4.44 -4.28
N VAL A 24 -5.87 4.46 -3.08
CA VAL A 24 -5.03 3.34 -2.62
C VAL A 24 -5.84 2.06 -2.28
N MET A 25 -7.16 2.17 -2.09
CA MET A 25 -8.01 1.10 -1.57
C MET A 25 -8.11 -0.14 -2.49
N PRO A 26 -8.25 -0.03 -3.82
CA PRO A 26 -8.16 -1.15 -4.76
C PRO A 26 -6.84 -1.92 -4.66
N SER A 27 -5.72 -1.20 -4.51
CA SER A 27 -4.40 -1.82 -4.34
C SER A 27 -4.34 -2.66 -3.06
N LEU A 28 -4.88 -2.10 -1.95
CA LEU A 28 -4.96 -2.80 -0.66
C LEU A 28 -5.92 -3.99 -0.70
N MET A 29 -7.05 -3.86 -1.39
CA MET A 29 -8.02 -4.94 -1.53
C MET A 29 -7.41 -6.12 -2.29
N LEU A 30 -6.74 -5.86 -3.43
CA LEU A 30 -6.01 -6.87 -4.18
C LEU A 30 -4.88 -7.48 -3.35
N GLY A 31 -4.11 -6.67 -2.64
CA GLY A 31 -3.05 -7.19 -1.77
C GLY A 31 -3.58 -8.07 -0.63
N LEU A 32 -4.75 -7.77 -0.07
CA LEU A 32 -5.39 -8.62 0.93
C LEU A 32 -5.83 -9.97 0.32
N LEU A 33 -6.41 -9.95 -0.90
CA LEU A 33 -6.79 -11.18 -1.61
C LEU A 33 -5.57 -12.05 -1.93
N ILE A 34 -4.49 -11.44 -2.40
CA ILE A 34 -3.23 -12.14 -2.70
C ILE A 34 -2.65 -12.75 -1.43
N VAL A 35 -2.57 -11.99 -0.33
CA VAL A 35 -2.12 -12.48 0.98
C VAL A 35 -2.98 -13.63 1.47
N TRP A 36 -4.31 -13.48 1.39
CA TRP A 36 -5.25 -14.48 1.88
C TRP A 36 -5.13 -15.78 1.09
N GLY A 37 -4.98 -15.69 -0.24
CA GLY A 37 -4.69 -16.82 -1.12
C GLY A 37 -3.33 -17.47 -0.82
N ALA A 38 -2.28 -16.67 -0.63
CA ALA A 38 -0.94 -17.17 -0.29
C ALA A 38 -0.88 -17.81 1.11
N HIS A 39 -1.71 -17.37 2.05
CA HIS A 39 -1.82 -17.93 3.39
C HIS A 39 -2.60 -19.26 3.40
N HIS A 40 -3.60 -19.43 2.53
CA HIS A 40 -4.36 -20.67 2.43
C HIS A 40 -3.55 -21.75 1.71
N ARG A 41 -3.11 -22.78 2.45
CA ARG A 41 -2.38 -23.93 1.90
C ARG A 41 -3.34 -24.83 1.10
N GLY A 42 -3.55 -24.51 -0.18
CA GLY A 42 -4.38 -25.29 -1.09
C GLY A 42 -4.30 -24.80 -2.55
N ARG A 43 -4.79 -25.61 -3.50
CA ARG A 43 -4.87 -25.24 -4.92
C ARG A 43 -5.72 -23.99 -5.12
N ASP A 44 -6.82 -23.88 -4.39
CA ASP A 44 -7.74 -22.74 -4.47
C ASP A 44 -7.09 -21.43 -4.00
N GLY A 45 -6.27 -21.49 -2.94
CA GLY A 45 -5.49 -20.35 -2.45
C GLY A 45 -4.46 -19.88 -3.47
N PHE A 46 -3.78 -20.81 -4.13
CA PHE A 46 -2.85 -20.49 -5.22
C PHE A 46 -3.56 -19.87 -6.43
N VAL A 47 -4.68 -20.43 -6.85
CA VAL A 47 -5.49 -19.87 -7.95
C VAL A 47 -5.97 -18.47 -7.61
N LEU A 48 -6.41 -18.23 -6.36
CA LEU A 48 -6.86 -16.91 -5.93
C LEU A 48 -5.71 -15.89 -5.90
N ALA A 49 -4.54 -16.28 -5.38
CA ALA A 49 -3.37 -15.42 -5.38
C ALA A 49 -2.93 -15.09 -6.81
N LEU A 50 -2.90 -16.09 -7.69
CA LEU A 50 -2.55 -15.92 -9.09
C LEU A 50 -3.55 -14.99 -9.79
N ALA A 51 -4.86 -15.24 -9.65
CA ALA A 51 -5.90 -14.39 -10.22
C ALA A 51 -5.80 -12.95 -9.70
N GLY A 52 -5.56 -12.76 -8.40
CA GLY A 52 -5.35 -11.44 -7.80
C GLY A 52 -4.16 -10.70 -8.40
N VAL A 53 -3.04 -11.39 -8.62
CA VAL A 53 -1.87 -10.83 -9.30
C VAL A 53 -2.18 -10.52 -10.77
N THR A 54 -2.84 -11.42 -11.48
CA THR A 54 -3.23 -11.19 -12.89
C THR A 54 -4.12 -9.97 -13.02
N VAL A 55 -5.13 -9.82 -12.16
CA VAL A 55 -5.99 -8.62 -12.14
C VAL A 55 -5.14 -7.39 -11.84
N ALA A 56 -4.26 -7.43 -10.83
CA ALA A 56 -3.38 -6.31 -10.51
C ALA A 56 -2.50 -5.88 -11.69
N VAL A 57 -2.03 -6.83 -12.50
CA VAL A 57 -1.24 -6.56 -13.73
C VAL A 57 -2.10 -5.93 -14.81
N LEU A 58 -3.32 -6.42 -15.02
CA LEU A 58 -4.24 -5.90 -16.04
C LEU A 58 -4.68 -4.46 -15.77
N ILE A 59 -4.89 -4.10 -14.49
CA ILE A 59 -5.31 -2.75 -14.10
C ILE A 59 -4.17 -1.91 -13.52
N GLN A 60 -2.91 -2.29 -13.75
CA GLN A 60 -1.75 -1.67 -13.10
C GLN A 60 -1.62 -0.18 -13.36
N GLU A 61 -2.05 0.30 -14.54
CA GLU A 61 -2.02 1.72 -14.92
C GLU A 61 -3.05 2.55 -14.14
N ARG A 62 -4.12 1.91 -13.66
CA ARG A 62 -5.16 2.56 -12.85
C ARG A 62 -4.91 2.44 -11.35
N LEU A 63 -3.90 1.67 -10.94
CA LEU A 63 -3.53 1.47 -9.54
C LEU A 63 -2.44 2.45 -9.14
N MET A 64 -2.65 3.21 -8.06
CA MET A 64 -1.71 4.24 -7.57
C MET A 64 -0.26 3.77 -7.40
N TYR A 65 -0.05 2.51 -7.01
CA TYR A 65 1.27 1.89 -6.85
C TYR A 65 1.50 0.69 -7.79
N GLY A 66 0.53 0.43 -8.69
CA GLY A 66 0.47 -0.74 -9.55
C GLY A 66 0.60 -2.08 -8.82
N VAL A 67 1.07 -3.09 -9.54
CA VAL A 67 1.31 -4.46 -9.05
C VAL A 67 2.21 -4.52 -7.82
N PHE A 68 3.25 -3.69 -7.74
CA PHE A 68 4.20 -3.70 -6.61
C PHE A 68 3.52 -3.33 -5.29
N GLY A 69 2.60 -2.36 -5.31
CA GLY A 69 1.79 -2.01 -4.14
C GLY A 69 0.83 -3.14 -3.74
N ALA A 70 0.27 -3.86 -4.71
CA ALA A 70 -0.60 -5.01 -4.43
C ALA A 70 0.17 -6.22 -3.86
N LEU A 71 1.43 -6.43 -4.25
CA LEU A 71 2.28 -7.52 -3.73
C LEU A 71 2.85 -7.24 -2.34
N LEU A 72 2.88 -5.98 -1.93
CA LEU A 72 3.54 -5.50 -0.70
C LEU A 72 3.01 -6.18 0.58
N PRO A 73 1.70 -6.37 0.78
CA PRO A 73 1.17 -7.10 1.92
C PRO A 73 1.64 -8.56 1.98
N ALA A 74 1.76 -9.22 0.83
CA ALA A 74 2.24 -10.60 0.75
C ALA A 74 3.73 -10.69 1.08
N ALA A 75 4.53 -9.75 0.59
CA ALA A 75 5.94 -9.61 0.94
C ALA A 75 6.16 -9.39 2.44
N LEU A 76 5.36 -8.50 3.06
CA LEU A 76 5.40 -8.26 4.50
C LEU A 76 5.03 -9.50 5.30
N LEU A 77 3.96 -10.21 4.93
CA LEU A 77 3.58 -11.45 5.60
C LEU A 77 4.71 -12.48 5.51
N LEU A 78 5.34 -12.64 4.34
CA LEU A 78 6.45 -13.57 4.14
C LEU A 78 7.67 -13.18 4.97
N ALA A 79 7.98 -11.89 5.07
CA ALA A 79 9.08 -11.38 5.91
C ALA A 79 8.81 -11.55 7.41
N ILE A 80 7.55 -11.47 7.85
CA ILE A 80 7.14 -11.74 9.24
C ILE A 80 7.32 -13.23 9.55
N GLN A 81 6.85 -14.12 8.66
CA GLN A 81 6.88 -15.57 8.87
C GLN A 81 8.29 -16.19 8.72
N ARG A 82 9.12 -15.64 7.82
CA ARG A 82 10.46 -16.17 7.47
C ARG A 82 11.52 -15.07 7.66
N PRO A 83 12.07 -14.88 8.88
CA PRO A 83 13.28 -14.08 9.10
C PRO A 83 14.42 -14.47 8.14
N GLY A 84 15.04 -13.48 7.50
CA GLY A 84 16.22 -13.71 6.65
C GLY A 84 16.29 -12.71 5.49
N PRO A 85 16.88 -13.10 4.34
CA PRO A 85 17.04 -12.20 3.18
C PRO A 85 15.71 -11.67 2.62
N VAL A 86 14.62 -12.38 2.89
CA VAL A 86 13.24 -11.98 2.56
C VAL A 86 12.87 -10.60 3.14
N TRP A 87 13.53 -10.16 4.21
CA TRP A 87 13.30 -8.83 4.81
C TRP A 87 13.52 -7.67 3.85
N LEU A 88 14.38 -7.86 2.85
CA LEU A 88 14.63 -6.85 1.82
C LEU A 88 13.50 -6.79 0.79
N LEU A 89 12.67 -7.82 0.68
CA LEU A 89 11.60 -7.91 -0.31
C LEU A 89 10.55 -6.80 -0.15
N PRO A 90 9.95 -6.57 1.04
CA PRO A 90 9.03 -5.44 1.23
C PRO A 90 9.71 -4.08 1.04
N ALA A 91 11.00 -3.95 1.40
CA ALA A 91 11.77 -2.72 1.17
C ALA A 91 11.96 -2.42 -0.32
N ALA A 92 12.35 -3.43 -1.11
CA ALA A 92 12.48 -3.32 -2.55
C ALA A 92 11.13 -3.01 -3.22
N LEU A 93 10.05 -3.68 -2.81
CA LEU A 93 8.70 -3.39 -3.33
C LEU A 93 8.22 -1.98 -2.97
N CYS A 94 8.53 -1.46 -1.78
CA CYS A 94 8.24 -0.07 -1.44
C CYS A 94 8.95 0.90 -2.40
N VAL A 95 10.22 0.68 -2.70
CA VAL A 95 10.97 1.52 -3.65
C VAL A 95 10.36 1.43 -5.05
N LEU A 96 10.07 0.22 -5.54
CA LEU A 96 9.47 0.01 -6.87
C LEU A 96 8.03 0.55 -6.98
N ALA A 97 7.26 0.50 -5.89
CA ALA A 97 5.94 1.09 -5.83
C ALA A 97 6.02 2.63 -5.91
N ASN A 98 6.96 3.23 -5.17
CA ASN A 98 7.13 4.69 -5.14
C ASN A 98 7.85 5.23 -6.38
N SER A 99 8.65 4.44 -7.09
CA SER A 99 9.27 4.88 -8.35
C SER A 99 8.26 5.14 -9.47
N ARG A 100 7.06 4.54 -9.37
CA ARG A 100 5.93 4.82 -10.25
C ARG A 100 5.11 6.04 -9.85
N SER A 101 5.39 6.63 -8.69
CA SER A 101 4.73 7.88 -8.33
C SER A 101 5.17 8.97 -9.30
N ARG A 102 4.20 9.72 -9.83
CA ARG A 102 4.40 10.81 -10.78
C ARG A 102 5.47 11.83 -10.31
N TRP A 103 5.55 12.01 -9.01
CA TRP A 103 6.49 12.88 -8.31
C TRP A 103 7.96 12.45 -8.50
N VAL A 104 8.23 11.15 -8.62
CA VAL A 104 9.58 10.63 -8.86
C VAL A 104 9.91 10.63 -10.35
N ALA A 105 8.92 10.38 -11.20
CA ALA A 105 9.10 10.34 -12.65
C ALA A 105 9.34 11.73 -13.25
N GLU A 106 8.73 12.77 -12.69
CA GLU A 106 8.86 14.16 -13.15
C GLU A 106 10.06 14.89 -12.53
N TRP A 107 10.53 14.46 -11.36
CA TRP A 107 11.63 15.11 -10.65
C TRP A 107 12.89 14.27 -10.83
N GLU A 108 13.69 14.61 -11.84
CA GLU A 108 15.09 14.16 -12.00
C GLU A 108 15.81 14.13 -10.65
N VAL A 109 16.82 13.26 -10.50
CA VAL A 109 17.54 12.88 -9.26
C VAL A 109 17.85 14.07 -8.32
N GLN A 110 16.82 14.56 -7.65
CA GLN A 110 16.88 15.67 -6.72
C GLN A 110 17.02 15.10 -5.32
N PRO A 111 17.61 15.86 -4.37
CA PRO A 111 17.78 15.43 -2.99
C PRO A 111 16.46 14.95 -2.35
N TYR A 112 15.35 15.58 -2.72
CA TYR A 112 14.02 15.25 -2.25
C TYR A 112 13.56 13.86 -2.72
N THR A 113 13.74 13.54 -4.00
CA THR A 113 13.42 12.22 -4.59
C THR A 113 14.22 11.10 -3.91
N LEU A 114 15.51 11.34 -3.64
CA LEU A 114 16.36 10.39 -2.91
C LEU A 114 15.88 10.17 -1.48
N LEU A 115 15.44 11.22 -0.79
CA LEU A 115 14.91 11.11 0.56
C LEU A 115 13.60 10.30 0.59
N ILE A 116 12.72 10.49 -0.40
CA ILE A 116 11.51 9.67 -0.56
C ILE A 116 11.88 8.19 -0.76
N MET A 117 12.83 7.88 -1.63
CA MET A 117 13.25 6.50 -1.86
C MET A 117 13.91 5.87 -0.65
N PHE A 118 14.77 6.61 0.03
CA PHE A 118 15.43 6.14 1.25
C PHE A 118 14.40 5.87 2.35
N THR A 119 13.44 6.78 2.55
CA THR A 119 12.38 6.59 3.55
C THR A 119 11.46 5.42 3.18
N ALA A 120 11.09 5.27 1.90
CA ALA A 120 10.32 4.13 1.41
C ALA A 120 11.04 2.79 1.64
N PHE A 121 12.37 2.75 1.44
CA PHE A 121 13.18 1.57 1.71
C PHE A 121 13.32 1.28 3.21
N ALA A 122 13.60 2.30 4.02
CA ALA A 122 13.88 2.16 5.44
C ALA A 122 12.62 1.84 6.27
N ALA A 123 11.47 2.39 5.90
CA ALA A 123 10.21 2.24 6.64
C ALA A 123 9.81 0.77 6.93
N PRO A 124 9.72 -0.14 5.94
CA PRO A 124 9.38 -1.53 6.22
C PRO A 124 10.44 -2.26 7.04
N LEU A 125 11.74 -1.93 6.87
CA LEU A 125 12.81 -2.54 7.66
C LEU A 125 12.74 -2.13 9.12
N LEU A 126 12.55 -0.84 9.39
CA LEU A 126 12.36 -0.30 10.74
C LEU A 126 11.09 -0.85 11.38
N GLY A 127 9.99 -0.94 10.62
CA GLY A 127 8.73 -1.54 11.09
C GLY A 127 8.88 -3.00 11.48
N LEU A 128 9.54 -3.81 10.65
CA LEU A 128 9.82 -5.22 10.94
C LEU A 128 10.78 -5.39 12.12
N TRP A 129 11.80 -4.54 12.23
CA TRP A 129 12.72 -4.51 13.37
C TRP A 129 11.97 -4.19 14.67
N LEU A 130 11.14 -3.14 14.65
CA LEU A 130 10.34 -2.72 15.79
C LEU A 130 9.36 -3.82 16.22
N LEU A 131 8.67 -4.45 15.27
CA LEU A 131 7.74 -5.56 15.53
C LEU A 131 8.41 -6.73 16.27
N ARG A 132 9.70 -6.98 16.01
CA ARG A 132 10.47 -8.02 16.70
C ARG A 132 10.97 -7.61 18.08
N ARG A 133 11.31 -6.33 18.26
CA ARG A 133 11.79 -5.80 19.54
C ARG A 133 10.66 -5.65 20.55
N VAL A 134 9.50 -5.22 20.09
CA VAL A 134 8.41 -4.81 20.95
C VAL A 134 7.41 -5.96 21.12
N ARG A 135 7.74 -6.90 22.02
CA ARG A 135 6.84 -8.01 22.38
C ARG A 135 5.71 -7.61 23.35
N HIS A 136 5.82 -6.43 23.98
CA HIS A 136 4.97 -6.02 25.10
C HIS A 136 4.15 -4.74 24.90
N PHE A 137 4.18 -4.08 23.74
CA PHE A 137 3.21 -3.01 23.49
C PHE A 137 1.84 -3.61 23.19
N ARG A 138 0.86 -3.25 24.00
CA ARG A 138 -0.55 -3.51 23.72
C ARG A 138 -1.06 -2.43 22.77
N VAL A 139 -0.77 -2.58 21.48
CA VAL A 139 -1.33 -1.70 20.44
C VAL A 139 -2.85 -1.86 20.44
N TRP A 140 -3.58 -0.75 20.57
CA TRP A 140 -5.05 -0.80 20.56
C TRP A 140 -5.53 -1.26 19.18
N PRO A 141 -6.33 -2.34 19.07
CA PRO A 141 -6.79 -2.83 17.78
C PRO A 141 -7.57 -1.76 17.02
N VAL A 142 -7.11 -1.46 15.80
CA VAL A 142 -7.86 -0.66 14.85
C VAL A 142 -9.07 -1.47 14.38
N LYS A 143 -10.24 -1.16 14.94
CA LYS A 143 -11.53 -1.76 14.57
C LYS A 143 -12.16 -0.95 13.43
N ARG A 144 -13.49 -0.81 13.41
CA ARG A 144 -14.22 -0.15 12.33
C ARG A 144 -13.95 1.35 12.17
N TRP A 145 -13.37 2.01 13.19
CA TRP A 145 -13.02 3.44 13.12
C TRP A 145 -11.90 3.74 12.12
N GLY A 146 -10.99 2.79 11.87
CA GLY A 146 -9.94 2.97 10.85
C GLY A 146 -10.49 3.16 9.44
N TYR A 147 -11.68 2.62 9.15
CA TYR A 147 -12.32 2.78 7.84
C TYR A 147 -12.77 4.21 7.58
N TRP A 148 -13.17 4.95 8.62
CA TRP A 148 -13.60 6.34 8.51
C TRP A 148 -12.44 7.33 8.56
N PHE A 149 -11.31 6.92 9.15
CA PHE A 149 -10.11 7.73 9.18
C PHE A 149 -9.66 8.11 7.76
N TYR A 150 -9.71 7.17 6.81
CA TYR A 150 -9.26 7.41 5.43
C TYR A 150 -10.08 8.49 4.67
N PRO A 151 -11.41 8.39 4.52
CA PRO A 151 -12.19 9.45 3.89
C PRO A 151 -12.21 10.74 4.74
N GLY A 152 -12.19 10.62 6.08
CA GLY A 152 -12.25 11.76 6.98
C GLY A 152 -11.02 12.68 6.89
N HIS A 153 -9.81 12.12 6.87
CA HIS A 153 -8.61 12.95 6.75
C HIS A 153 -8.49 13.60 5.37
N LEU A 154 -8.92 12.93 4.29
CA LEU A 154 -8.95 13.53 2.95
C LEU A 154 -9.93 14.72 2.90
N ALA A 155 -11.11 14.57 3.49
CA ALA A 155 -12.07 15.67 3.59
C ALA A 155 -11.54 16.83 4.43
N ALA A 156 -10.84 16.53 5.54
CA ALA A 156 -10.22 17.57 6.38
C ALA A 156 -9.12 18.33 5.63
N LEU A 157 -8.24 17.62 4.89
CA LEU A 157 -7.21 18.25 4.05
C LEU A 157 -7.83 19.09 2.93
N HIS A 158 -8.92 18.61 2.32
CA HIS A 158 -9.66 19.37 1.32
C HIS A 158 -10.22 20.67 1.91
N LEU A 159 -10.84 20.60 3.10
CA LEU A 159 -11.35 21.77 3.81
C LEU A 159 -10.23 22.77 4.09
N ILE A 160 -9.11 22.32 4.68
CA ILE A 160 -7.96 23.21 4.95
C ILE A 160 -7.48 23.90 3.67
N ARG A 161 -7.36 23.16 2.56
CA ARG A 161 -6.96 23.72 1.25
C ARG A 161 -7.99 24.71 0.69
N SER A 162 -9.28 24.49 0.93
CA SER A 162 -10.34 25.41 0.49
C SER A 162 -10.43 26.69 1.34
N LEU A 163 -9.90 26.64 2.56
CA LEU A 163 -9.86 27.74 3.53
C LEU A 163 -8.55 28.56 3.47
N SER A 164 -7.54 28.08 2.74
CA SER A 164 -6.24 28.73 2.50
C SER A 164 -6.19 29.40 1.13
#